data_AF-A0A9X0CQR2-F1
#
_entry.id   AF-A0A9X0CQR2-F1
#
_cell.length_a   1.000
_cell.length_b   1.000
_cell.length_c   1.000
_cell.angle_alpha   90.00
_cell.angle_beta   90.00
_cell.angle_gamma   90.00
#
_symmetry.space_group_name_H-M   'P 1'
#
loop_
_entity.id
_entity.type
_entity.pdbx_description
1 polymer ?
#
loop_
_entity_poly.entity_id
_entity_poly.type
_entity_poly.pdbx_seq_one_letter_code
_entity_poly.pdbx_strand_id
1 'polypeptide(L)'
;MRLFVPMMKSAFLVACLLLNASVLSVAVTKCYNCIESSWNACARSQTRKTCDSLLGKSHCYSASGKYDNGTAIIDVVNRGCIDCSDKEKACERLKLMLSMLNYELLSCNIACCSEDRCNTLLIPLTTTQASSQATLARMVSTATQTSLNVVLFVSLLSLRLVLI
;
A
#
# COMPACT_ATOMS: atom_id res chain seq x y z
N MET A 1 32.62 -52.31 -40.03
CA MET A 1 31.42 -52.73 -39.28
C MET A 1 31.22 -51.76 -38.12
N ARG A 2 30.10 -51.03 -38.15
CA ARG A 2 29.43 -50.25 -37.08
C ARG A 2 30.16 -49.09 -36.40
N LEU A 3 29.64 -47.88 -36.71
CA LEU A 3 29.64 -46.68 -35.88
C LEU A 3 29.22 -46.98 -34.44
N PHE A 4 29.86 -46.33 -33.47
CA PHE A 4 29.19 -45.94 -32.23
C PHE A 4 29.72 -44.56 -31.79
N VAL A 5 28.92 -43.54 -32.06
CA VAL A 5 29.07 -42.18 -31.52
C VAL A 5 28.40 -42.17 -30.15
N PRO A 6 29.09 -41.90 -29.03
CA PRO A 6 28.40 -41.67 -27.77
C PRO A 6 27.73 -40.29 -27.79
N MET A 7 26.44 -40.30 -28.10
CA MET A 7 25.48 -39.25 -27.76
C MET A 7 25.42 -39.10 -26.24
N MET A 8 25.86 -37.97 -25.69
CA MET A 8 25.39 -37.51 -24.38
C MET A 8 25.57 -36.00 -24.22
N LYS A 9 25.01 -35.24 -25.17
CA LYS A 9 24.73 -33.80 -25.05
C LYS A 9 23.23 -33.58 -24.90
N SER A 10 22.60 -34.06 -23.83
CA SER A 10 21.19 -33.69 -23.57
C SER A 10 20.69 -34.04 -22.16
N ALA A 11 21.46 -33.73 -21.12
CA ALA A 11 20.96 -33.83 -19.74
C ALA A 11 21.05 -32.50 -18.95
N PHE A 12 21.69 -31.47 -19.50
CA PHE A 12 21.87 -30.18 -18.82
C PHE A 12 20.87 -29.10 -19.23
N LEU A 13 20.02 -29.34 -20.24
CA LEU A 13 19.07 -28.33 -20.73
C LEU A 13 17.65 -28.46 -20.16
N VAL A 14 17.38 -29.45 -19.30
CA VAL A 14 16.05 -29.64 -18.69
C VAL A 14 16.00 -29.18 -17.22
N ALA A 15 17.13 -28.80 -16.62
CA ALA A 15 17.16 -28.27 -15.25
C ALA A 15 16.86 -26.76 -15.17
N CYS A 16 16.99 -26.01 -16.27
CA CYS A 16 16.80 -24.55 -16.28
C CYS A 16 15.33 -24.10 -16.46
N LEU A 17 14.41 -25.01 -16.75
CA LEU A 17 12.98 -24.68 -16.93
C LEU A 17 12.15 -24.79 -15.64
N LEU A 18 12.75 -25.19 -14.52
CA LEU A 18 12.04 -25.38 -13.25
C LEU A 18 12.27 -24.27 -12.20
N LEU A 19 13.06 -23.25 -12.52
CA LEU A 19 13.34 -22.14 -11.62
C LEU A 19 13.00 -20.84 -12.34
N ASN A 20 12.05 -20.08 -11.79
CA ASN A 20 11.55 -18.76 -12.24
C ASN A 20 10.18 -18.75 -12.92
N ALA A 21 9.23 -19.55 -12.44
CA ALA A 21 7.91 -18.97 -12.19
C ALA A 21 8.02 -18.11 -10.92
N SER A 22 8.69 -16.96 -11.02
CA SER A 22 8.54 -15.91 -10.02
C SER A 22 7.11 -15.44 -10.11
N VAL A 23 6.23 -16.07 -9.34
CA VAL A 23 4.88 -15.57 -9.10
C VAL A 23 5.09 -14.17 -8.53
N LEU A 24 4.97 -13.13 -9.37
CA LEU A 24 4.62 -11.81 -8.89
C LEU A 24 3.24 -12.00 -8.25
N SER A 25 3.24 -12.40 -6.98
CA SER A 25 2.08 -12.16 -6.15
C SER A 25 2.00 -10.64 -6.08
N VAL A 26 1.15 -10.08 -6.94
CA VAL A 26 0.69 -8.71 -6.76
C VAL A 26 0.05 -8.73 -5.38
N ALA A 27 0.79 -8.30 -4.37
CA ALA A 27 0.31 -8.24 -3.01
C ALA A 27 -0.94 -7.37 -3.04
N VAL A 28 -2.10 -7.99 -2.86
CA VAL A 28 -3.36 -7.27 -2.93
C VAL A 28 -3.54 -6.56 -1.62
N THR A 29 -3.35 -5.24 -1.63
CA THR A 29 -3.44 -4.39 -0.44
C THR A 29 -4.84 -4.48 0.16
N LYS A 30 -4.92 -4.76 1.47
CA LYS A 30 -6.18 -4.68 2.24
C LYS A 30 -6.15 -3.44 3.12
N CYS A 31 -7.21 -2.66 3.13
CA CYS A 31 -7.32 -1.46 3.95
C CYS A 31 -8.48 -1.54 4.93
N TYR A 32 -8.41 -0.76 6.01
CA TYR A 32 -9.60 -0.45 6.78
C TYR A 32 -10.52 0.46 5.97
N ASN A 33 -11.83 0.28 6.12
CA ASN A 33 -12.85 1.05 5.41
C ASN A 33 -13.97 1.49 6.36
N CYS A 34 -14.27 2.79 6.40
CA CYS A 34 -15.34 3.38 7.22
C CYS A 34 -15.73 4.75 6.62
N ILE A 35 -16.95 5.21 6.88
CA ILE A 35 -17.36 6.61 6.66
C ILE A 35 -18.23 6.99 7.85
N GLU A 36 -17.76 7.90 8.70
CA GLU A 36 -18.40 8.22 9.98
C GLU A 36 -18.20 9.68 10.36
N SER A 37 -18.90 10.16 11.39
CA SER A 37 -18.75 11.52 11.91
C SER A 37 -17.55 11.72 12.85
N SER A 38 -16.91 10.64 13.31
CA SER A 38 -15.76 10.72 14.21
C SER A 38 -14.81 9.52 14.08
N TRP A 39 -13.54 9.72 14.45
CA TRP A 39 -12.54 8.65 14.45
C TRP A 39 -12.91 7.49 15.39
N ASN A 40 -13.56 7.76 16.51
CA ASN A 40 -14.01 6.72 17.44
C ASN A 40 -15.11 5.85 16.85
N ALA A 41 -16.08 6.45 16.16
CA ALA A 41 -17.11 5.71 15.45
C ALA A 41 -16.47 4.87 14.34
N CYS A 42 -15.62 5.48 13.51
CA CYS A 42 -14.91 4.78 12.44
C CYS A 42 -14.06 3.61 12.96
N ALA A 43 -13.34 3.78 14.07
CA ALA A 43 -12.53 2.71 14.65
C ALA A 43 -13.36 1.50 15.08
N ARG A 44 -14.62 1.72 15.48
CA ARG A 44 -15.58 0.67 15.88
C ARG A 44 -16.29 0.02 14.70
N SER A 45 -16.66 0.79 13.68
CA SER A 45 -17.45 0.32 12.53
C SER A 45 -16.60 -0.11 11.33
N GLN A 46 -15.29 0.17 11.34
CA GLN A 46 -14.41 -0.13 10.20
C GLN A 46 -14.41 -1.62 9.82
N THR A 47 -14.48 -1.87 8.53
CA THR A 47 -14.35 -3.20 7.93
C THR A 47 -13.02 -3.33 7.22
N ARG A 48 -12.62 -4.56 6.87
CA ARG A 48 -11.44 -4.82 6.04
C ARG A 48 -11.92 -4.96 4.60
N LYS A 49 -11.40 -4.15 3.70
CA LYS A 49 -11.70 -4.19 2.26
C LYS A 49 -10.41 -4.46 1.48
N THR A 50 -10.49 -5.39 0.56
CA THR A 50 -9.46 -5.60 -0.46
C THR A 50 -9.51 -4.43 -1.44
N CYS A 51 -8.35 -3.86 -1.80
CA CYS A 51 -8.31 -2.79 -2.79
C CYS A 51 -8.49 -3.35 -4.19
N ASP A 52 -9.72 -3.28 -4.67
CA ASP A 52 -10.14 -3.59 -6.04
C ASP A 52 -10.89 -2.43 -6.70
N SER A 53 -10.97 -1.28 -6.00
CA SER A 53 -11.89 -0.21 -6.36
C SER A 53 -11.40 0.63 -7.53
N LEU A 54 -12.36 1.28 -8.22
CA LEU A 54 -12.09 2.29 -9.24
C LEU A 54 -11.27 3.48 -8.69
N LEU A 55 -11.28 3.69 -7.38
CA LEU A 55 -10.59 4.80 -6.72
C LEU A 55 -9.11 4.51 -6.49
N GLY A 56 -8.70 3.24 -6.42
CA GLY A 56 -7.29 2.84 -6.34
C GLY A 56 -7.08 1.41 -5.85
N LYS A 57 -5.97 0.81 -6.30
CA LYS A 57 -5.64 -0.60 -6.05
C LYS A 57 -4.49 -0.83 -5.06
N SER A 58 -3.74 0.21 -4.70
CA SER A 58 -2.41 0.06 -4.07
C SER A 58 -2.17 0.86 -2.80
N HIS A 59 -3.00 1.86 -2.47
CA HIS A 59 -2.81 2.65 -1.25
C HIS A 59 -4.05 2.62 -0.37
N CYS A 60 -3.81 2.53 0.93
CA CYS A 60 -4.78 2.82 1.96
C CYS A 60 -4.75 4.30 2.31
N TYR A 61 -5.91 4.86 2.65
CA TYR A 61 -5.99 6.23 3.14
C TYR A 61 -6.81 6.37 4.42
N SER A 62 -6.51 7.45 5.15
CA SER A 62 -7.34 8.03 6.18
C SER A 62 -7.54 9.50 5.85
N ALA A 63 -8.78 9.97 5.85
CA ALA A 63 -9.12 11.35 5.58
C ALA A 63 -10.10 11.90 6.61
N SER A 64 -10.05 13.20 6.83
CA SER A 64 -11.04 13.94 7.61
C SER A 64 -11.34 15.27 6.96
N GLY A 65 -12.56 15.75 7.13
CA GLY A 65 -12.97 17.04 6.60
C GLY A 65 -14.34 17.44 7.13
N LYS A 66 -14.86 18.51 6.54
CA LYS A 66 -16.22 18.97 6.75
C LYS A 66 -17.02 18.76 5.48
N TYR A 67 -18.30 18.41 5.64
CA TYR A 67 -19.22 18.32 4.53
C TYR A 67 -20.51 19.06 4.80
N ASP A 68 -21.08 19.62 3.74
CA ASP A 68 -22.44 20.15 3.75
C ASP A 68 -23.39 19.08 3.19
N ASN A 69 -24.49 18.83 3.91
CA ASN A 69 -25.58 17.95 3.48
C ASN A 69 -26.83 18.73 3.01
N GLY A 70 -26.71 20.05 2.84
CA GLY A 70 -27.78 20.98 2.51
C GLY A 70 -28.57 21.51 3.72
N THR A 71 -28.31 20.99 4.93
CA THR A 71 -28.97 21.42 6.17
C THR A 71 -27.97 21.90 7.22
N ALA A 72 -26.81 21.25 7.31
CA ALA A 72 -25.76 21.57 8.26
C ALA A 72 -24.38 21.16 7.72
N ILE A 73 -23.37 21.88 8.18
CA ILE A 73 -21.98 21.47 8.03
C ILE A 73 -21.65 20.50 9.16
N ILE A 74 -21.26 19.28 8.81
CA ILE A 74 -20.87 18.27 9.80
C ILE A 74 -19.51 17.66 9.47
N ASP A 75 -18.90 17.13 10.52
CA ASP A 75 -17.58 16.52 10.47
C ASP A 75 -17.70 15.12 9.87
N VAL A 76 -16.78 14.75 8.97
CA VAL A 76 -16.65 13.39 8.45
C VAL A 76 -15.20 12.93 8.53
N VAL A 77 -15.05 11.67 8.88
CA VAL A 77 -13.82 10.91 8.77
C VAL A 77 -14.08 9.70 7.88
N ASN A 78 -13.07 9.31 7.11
CA ASN A 78 -13.18 8.22 6.14
C ASN A 78 -11.87 7.44 6.06
N ARG A 79 -12.00 6.13 5.86
CA ARG A 79 -10.90 5.23 5.50
C ARG A 79 -11.29 4.42 4.27
N GLY A 80 -10.32 4.11 3.42
CA GLY A 80 -10.54 3.18 2.33
C GLY A 80 -9.30 2.97 1.46
N CYS A 81 -9.57 2.53 0.23
CA CYS A 81 -8.58 2.40 -0.83
C CYS A 81 -8.67 3.58 -1.78
N ILE A 82 -7.53 4.17 -2.13
CA ILE A 82 -7.44 5.22 -3.13
C ILE A 82 -6.06 5.19 -3.79
N ASP A 83 -5.94 5.69 -5.01
CA ASP A 83 -4.64 5.96 -5.59
C ASP A 83 -4.17 7.31 -5.08
N CYS A 84 -3.15 7.25 -4.22
CA CYS A 84 -2.57 8.39 -3.53
C CYS A 84 -1.14 8.70 -4.01
N SER A 85 -0.83 8.34 -5.25
CA SER A 85 0.41 8.77 -5.92
C SER A 85 0.50 10.30 -6.03
N ASP A 86 -0.67 10.96 -6.03
CA ASP A 86 -0.86 12.40 -6.03
C ASP A 86 -2.00 12.73 -5.05
N LYS A 87 -1.68 13.47 -3.97
CA LYS A 87 -2.64 13.77 -2.90
C LYS A 87 -3.77 14.69 -3.36
N GLU A 88 -3.49 15.61 -4.28
CA GLU A 88 -4.52 16.54 -4.80
C GLU A 88 -5.53 15.76 -5.64
N LYS A 89 -5.04 14.89 -6.53
CA LYS A 89 -5.92 13.98 -7.31
C LYS A 89 -6.69 13.00 -6.43
N ALA A 90 -6.09 12.53 -5.33
CA ALA A 90 -6.79 11.71 -4.36
C ALA A 90 -7.95 12.46 -3.70
N CYS A 91 -7.75 13.73 -3.34
CA CYS A 91 -8.80 14.59 -2.82
C CYS A 91 -9.92 14.85 -3.84
N GLU A 92 -9.60 15.10 -5.11
CA GLU A 92 -10.62 15.27 -6.17
C GLU A 92 -11.46 13.99 -6.38
N ARG A 93 -10.82 12.82 -6.35
CA ARG A 93 -11.54 11.52 -6.41
C ARG A 93 -12.45 11.33 -5.20
N LEU A 94 -11.98 11.68 -4.00
CA LEU A 94 -12.78 11.60 -2.78
C LEU A 94 -13.98 12.56 -2.85
N LYS A 95 -13.78 13.79 -3.35
CA LYS A 95 -14.83 14.78 -3.58
C LYS A 95 -15.90 14.23 -4.53
N LEU A 96 -15.49 13.63 -5.66
CA LEU A 96 -16.42 13.02 -6.62
C LEU A 96 -17.20 11.84 -6.02
N MET A 97 -16.53 10.98 -5.24
CA MET A 97 -17.19 9.86 -4.55
C MET A 97 -18.26 10.36 -3.56
N LEU A 98 -17.91 11.38 -2.78
CA LEU A 98 -18.82 11.98 -1.79
C LEU A 98 -19.96 12.74 -2.47
N SER A 99 -19.72 13.43 -3.59
CA SER A 99 -20.79 14.13 -4.32
C SER A 99 -21.84 13.17 -4.87
N MET A 100 -21.46 11.94 -5.28
CA MET A 100 -22.42 10.90 -5.67
C MET A 100 -23.31 10.42 -4.51
N LEU A 101 -22.91 10.69 -3.27
CA LEU A 101 -23.68 10.44 -2.06
C LEU A 101 -24.39 11.70 -1.53
N ASN A 102 -24.48 12.76 -2.34
CA ASN A 102 -25.02 14.07 -1.99
C ASN A 102 -24.26 14.76 -0.82
N TYR A 103 -22.96 14.51 -0.71
CA TYR A 103 -22.09 15.20 0.23
C TYR A 103 -21.13 16.15 -0.51
N GLU A 104 -21.09 17.42 -0.11
CA GLU A 104 -20.09 18.37 -0.62
C GLU A 104 -18.86 18.42 0.30
N LEU A 105 -17.70 17.97 -0.19
CA LEU A 105 -16.45 18.02 0.57
C LEU A 105 -15.87 19.45 0.58
N LEU A 106 -15.90 20.11 1.75
CA LEU A 106 -15.43 21.50 1.91
C LEU A 106 -13.92 21.62 2.14
N SER A 107 -13.31 20.58 2.72
CA SER A 107 -11.86 20.49 2.91
C SER A 107 -11.41 19.03 2.89
N CYS A 108 -10.22 18.79 2.35
CA CYS A 108 -9.65 17.45 2.26
C CYS A 108 -8.28 17.44 2.94
N ASN A 109 -8.16 16.69 4.03
CA ASN A 109 -6.88 16.33 4.62
C ASN A 109 -6.74 14.81 4.57
N ILE A 110 -5.79 14.32 3.79
CA ILE A 110 -5.60 12.90 3.50
C ILE A 110 -4.18 12.45 3.81
N ALA A 111 -4.06 11.34 4.54
CA ALA A 111 -2.81 10.61 4.70
C ALA A 111 -2.94 9.22 4.08
N CYS A 112 -1.83 8.76 3.50
CA CYS A 112 -1.80 7.55 2.71
C CYS A 112 -0.60 6.69 3.09
N CYS A 113 -0.76 5.39 2.88
CA CYS A 113 0.27 4.39 3.12
C CYS A 113 -0.01 3.17 2.23
N SER A 114 1.01 2.36 1.96
CA SER A 114 0.91 1.27 0.96
C SER A 114 0.90 -0.13 1.58
N GLU A 115 1.14 -0.24 2.88
CA GLU A 115 1.15 -1.51 3.60
C GLU A 115 -0.27 -2.00 3.90
N ASP A 116 -0.41 -3.30 4.15
CA ASP A 116 -1.69 -3.89 4.53
C ASP A 116 -2.21 -3.29 5.84
N ARG A 117 -3.40 -2.69 5.77
CA ARG A 117 -4.18 -2.15 6.89
C ARG A 117 -3.43 -1.05 7.66
N CYS A 118 -2.52 -0.36 6.99
CA CYS A 118 -1.70 0.70 7.59
C CYS A 118 -2.47 1.99 7.89
N ASN A 119 -3.68 2.15 7.35
CA ASN A 119 -4.49 3.37 7.48
C ASN A 119 -5.18 3.47 8.85
N THR A 120 -4.39 3.41 9.91
CA THR A 120 -4.82 3.59 11.30
C THR A 120 -4.62 5.02 11.81
N LEU A 121 -3.95 5.86 11.01
CA LEU A 121 -3.68 7.26 11.30
C LEU A 121 -4.98 8.02 11.57
N LEU A 122 -4.94 8.90 12.58
CA LEU A 122 -6.01 9.81 12.91
C LEU A 122 -5.64 11.18 12.36
N ILE A 123 -6.38 11.66 11.37
CA ILE A 123 -6.12 12.95 10.75
C ILE A 123 -6.94 14.02 11.47
N PRO A 124 -6.32 15.09 11.98
CA PRO A 124 -7.07 16.19 12.59
C PRO A 124 -7.99 16.84 11.55
N LEU A 125 -9.18 17.23 11.99
CA LEU A 125 -10.07 18.04 11.17
C LEU A 125 -9.44 19.42 10.99
N THR A 126 -8.93 19.68 9.79
CA THR A 126 -8.46 21.00 9.41
C THR A 126 -9.66 21.91 9.16
N THR A 127 -9.82 22.94 9.98
CA THR A 127 -10.53 24.16 9.59
C THR A 127 -9.70 24.83 8.49
N THR A 128 -10.27 24.92 7.30
CA THR A 128 -9.83 25.69 6.12
C THR A 128 -8.42 26.31 6.21
N GLN A 129 -7.42 25.63 5.68
CA GLN A 129 -6.41 26.18 4.75
C GLN A 129 -5.40 25.10 4.36
N ALA A 130 -5.12 25.04 3.07
CA ALA A 130 -3.91 24.40 2.56
C ALA A 130 -2.69 25.05 3.24
N SER A 131 -1.97 24.31 4.07
CA SER A 131 -0.54 24.54 4.22
C SER A 131 0.16 23.25 4.63
N SER A 132 1.24 22.99 3.92
CA SER A 132 2.27 22.02 4.19
C SER A 132 2.85 22.22 5.60
N GLN A 133 2.52 21.34 6.52
CA GLN A 133 3.41 21.05 7.66
C GLN A 133 3.21 19.60 8.09
N ALA A 134 4.10 18.75 7.58
CA ALA A 134 4.36 17.45 8.15
C ALA A 134 4.89 17.68 9.58
N THR A 135 4.02 17.59 10.57
CA THR A 135 4.45 17.43 11.96
C THR A 135 5.03 16.02 12.06
N LEU A 136 6.35 15.96 11.94
CA LEU A 136 7.17 14.78 12.12
C LEU A 136 7.05 14.29 13.57
N ALA A 137 6.00 13.54 13.88
CA ALA A 137 6.01 12.67 15.04
C ALA A 137 6.95 11.51 14.73
N ARG A 138 8.24 11.68 15.09
CA ARG A 138 9.18 10.57 15.25
C ARG A 138 8.57 9.57 16.23
N MET A 139 7.96 8.51 15.72
CA MET A 139 7.99 7.23 16.40
C MET A 139 9.12 6.42 15.77
N VAL A 140 10.22 6.35 16.53
CA VAL A 140 11.34 5.47 16.29
C VAL A 140 10.81 4.04 16.34
N SER A 141 10.68 3.39 15.19
CA SER A 141 10.68 1.94 15.09
C SER A 141 12.06 1.50 14.60
N THR A 142 12.89 1.08 15.54
CA THR A 142 14.09 0.28 15.31
C THR A 142 13.68 -1.08 14.77
N ALA A 143 13.57 -1.23 13.45
CA ALA A 143 13.53 -2.52 12.80
C ALA A 143 13.86 -2.37 11.30
N THR A 144 15.14 -2.19 10.96
CA THR A 144 15.72 -2.58 9.66
C THR A 144 17.22 -2.28 9.65
N GLN A 145 18.03 -3.17 10.23
CA GLN A 145 19.43 -3.26 9.82
C GLN A 145 19.99 -4.68 9.99
N THR A 146 19.32 -5.67 9.40
CA THR A 146 19.86 -7.03 9.26
C THR A 146 19.39 -7.62 7.93
N SER A 147 19.92 -7.13 6.81
CA SER A 147 19.78 -7.85 5.54
C SER A 147 20.95 -7.71 4.56
N LEU A 148 21.88 -6.76 4.73
CA LEU A 148 23.08 -6.72 3.87
C LEU A 148 24.20 -7.68 4.29
N ASN A 149 24.31 -8.05 5.57
CA ASN A 149 25.41 -8.92 6.01
C ASN A 149 25.21 -10.39 5.61
N VAL A 150 23.97 -10.89 5.54
CA VAL A 150 23.72 -12.30 5.20
C VAL A 150 24.02 -12.59 3.72
N VAL A 151 23.77 -11.62 2.83
CA VAL A 151 24.06 -11.77 1.39
C VAL A 151 25.57 -11.77 1.10
N LEU A 152 26.37 -11.03 1.89
CA LEU A 152 27.83 -11.00 1.75
C LEU A 152 28.50 -12.27 2.29
N PHE A 153 27.96 -12.87 3.36
CA PHE A 153 28.52 -14.11 3.92
C PHE A 153 28.23 -15.34 3.06
N VAL A 154 27.07 -15.42 2.40
CA VAL A 154 26.74 -16.54 1.52
C VAL A 154 27.58 -16.53 0.25
N SER A 155 27.87 -15.35 -0.31
CA SER A 155 28.70 -15.22 -1.53
C SER A 155 30.19 -15.53 -1.29
N LEU A 156 30.72 -15.25 -0.11
CA LEU A 156 32.12 -15.57 0.25
C LEU A 156 32.34 -17.07 0.53
N LEU A 157 31.33 -17.80 1.03
CA LEU A 157 31.45 -19.25 1.22
C LEU A 157 31.39 -20.02 -0.10
N SER A 158 30.59 -19.55 -1.07
CA SER A 158 30.50 -20.17 -2.39
C SER A 158 31.79 -20.06 -3.20
N LEU A 159 32.55 -18.98 -3.04
CA LEU A 159 33.81 -18.78 -3.76
C LEU A 159 34.96 -19.66 -3.22
N ARG A 160 34.90 -20.10 -1.95
CA ARG A 160 35.91 -21.00 -1.37
C ARG A 160 35.72 -22.48 -1.73
N LEU A 161 34.50 -22.92 -2.06
CA LEU A 161 34.26 -24.31 -2.49
C LEU A 161 34.61 -24.57 -3.97
N VAL A 162 34.78 -23.52 -4.78
CA VAL A 162 35.14 -23.64 -6.20
C VAL A 162 36.66 -23.60 -6.42
N LEU A 163 37.44 -23.28 -5.38
CA LEU A 163 38.90 -23.08 -5.44
C LEU A 163 39.71 -24.10 -4.62
N ILE A 164 39.12 -25.25 -4.27
CA ILE A 164 39.81 -26.42 -3.71
C ILE A 164 39.64 -27.60 -4.67
#